data_AF-A0A2A4YGS4-F1
#
_entry.id   AF-A0A2A4YGS4-F1
#
_cell.length_a   1.000
_cell.length_b   1.000
_cell.length_c   1.000
_cell.angle_alpha   90.00
_cell.angle_beta   90.00
_cell.angle_gamma   90.00
#
_symmetry.space_group_name_H-M   'P 1'
#
loop_
_entity.id
_entity.type
_entity.pdbx_description
1 polymer ?
#
loop_
_entity_poly.entity_id
_entity_poly.type
_entity_poly.pdbx_seq_one_letter_code
_entity_poly.pdbx_strand_id
1 'polypeptide(L)'
;MKVNVKDIKIGNGLGDITFGNSKEKIKHLLGEAGETDTFNASGEEDGYLTEAWHYDDQEFSLSFDEEDNWKLTTISISSPEATFNGNQLIGKEMDDVLRFFNNEEFGENELDDLSDEGIDQKLVSYLRASLNLWFEDGKLSEIQWGVLWSDEDTPSWPD
;
A
#
# COMPACT_ATOMS: atom_id res chain seq x y z
N MET A 1 -20.25 -11.42 -9.61
CA MET A 1 -19.81 -11.23 -8.21
C MET A 1 -18.98 -9.96 -8.21
N LYS A 2 -19.18 -9.03 -7.28
CA LYS A 2 -18.40 -7.77 -7.24
C LYS A 2 -17.07 -8.08 -6.56
N VAL A 3 -15.96 -7.70 -7.20
CA VAL A 3 -14.61 -7.89 -6.64
C VAL A 3 -14.49 -7.10 -5.33
N ASN A 4 -13.97 -7.75 -4.29
CA ASN A 4 -13.68 -7.10 -3.02
C ASN A 4 -12.36 -6.33 -3.13
N VAL A 5 -12.41 -5.02 -2.85
CA VAL A 5 -11.27 -4.10 -2.87
C VAL A 5 -11.18 -3.26 -1.59
N LYS A 6 -11.64 -3.80 -0.47
CA LYS A 6 -11.71 -3.07 0.81
C LYS A 6 -11.04 -3.77 1.97
N ASP A 7 -10.82 -5.08 1.86
CA ASP A 7 -10.24 -5.87 2.94
C ASP A 7 -8.70 -5.89 2.84
N ILE A 8 -8.03 -5.09 3.68
CA ILE A 8 -6.57 -4.97 3.71
C ILE A 8 -5.96 -6.26 4.25
N LYS A 9 -5.07 -6.87 3.46
CA LYS A 9 -4.36 -8.10 3.84
C LYS A 9 -2.86 -7.89 3.69
N ILE A 10 -2.22 -7.45 4.77
CA ILE A 10 -0.77 -7.21 4.81
C ILE A 10 -0.01 -8.45 4.32
N GLY A 11 0.96 -8.23 3.43
CA GLY A 11 1.74 -9.27 2.75
C GLY A 11 0.99 -10.13 1.71
N ASN A 12 -0.31 -9.92 1.51
CA ASN A 12 -1.11 -10.73 0.57
C ASN A 12 -1.77 -9.88 -0.54
N GLY A 13 -2.32 -8.72 -0.21
CA GLY A 13 -2.97 -7.83 -1.18
C GLY A 13 -4.19 -7.11 -0.59
N LEU A 14 -5.21 -6.88 -1.42
CA LEU A 14 -6.44 -6.15 -1.09
C LEU A 14 -7.68 -6.93 -1.53
N GLY A 15 -8.40 -7.53 -0.58
CA GLY A 15 -9.60 -8.31 -0.85
C GLY A 15 -9.33 -9.48 -1.78
N ASP A 16 -9.82 -9.38 -3.01
CA ASP A 16 -9.65 -10.38 -4.08
C ASP A 16 -8.40 -10.12 -4.96
N ILE A 17 -7.72 -8.98 -4.75
CA ILE A 17 -6.46 -8.63 -5.39
C ILE A 17 -5.32 -9.23 -4.57
N THR A 18 -4.36 -9.85 -5.26
CA THR A 18 -3.23 -10.52 -4.63
C THR A 18 -1.92 -10.02 -5.22
N PHE A 19 -0.89 -9.82 -4.39
CA PHE A 19 0.45 -9.48 -4.86
C PHE A 19 0.97 -10.53 -5.86
N GLY A 20 1.85 -10.13 -6.76
CA GLY A 20 2.37 -11.00 -7.81
C GLY A 20 1.44 -11.20 -9.01
N ASN A 21 0.21 -10.66 -8.96
CA ASN A 21 -0.72 -10.70 -10.09
C ASN A 21 -0.19 -9.80 -11.22
N SER A 22 -0.35 -10.27 -12.47
CA SER A 22 0.03 -9.48 -13.64
C SER A 22 -0.99 -8.39 -13.93
N LYS A 23 -0.56 -7.38 -14.69
CA LYS A 23 -1.42 -6.30 -15.20
C LYS A 23 -2.68 -6.84 -15.91
N GLU A 24 -2.56 -7.89 -16.71
CA GLU A 24 -3.71 -8.50 -17.41
C GLU A 24 -4.72 -9.12 -16.43
N LYS A 25 -4.23 -9.78 -15.37
CA LYS A 25 -5.10 -10.38 -14.35
C LYS A 25 -5.86 -9.29 -13.59
N ILE A 26 -5.18 -8.20 -13.23
CA ILE A 26 -5.81 -7.04 -12.57
C ILE A 26 -6.85 -6.38 -13.48
N LYS A 27 -6.54 -6.14 -14.76
CA LYS A 27 -7.54 -5.61 -15.73
C LYS A 27 -8.74 -6.52 -15.88
N HIS A 28 -8.55 -7.84 -15.85
CA HIS A 28 -9.67 -8.78 -15.90
C HIS A 28 -10.56 -8.71 -14.66
N LEU A 29 -9.99 -8.45 -13.48
CA LEU A 29 -10.73 -8.34 -12.22
C LEU A 29 -11.44 -6.99 -12.08
N LEU A 30 -10.73 -5.90 -12.34
CA LEU A 30 -11.16 -4.54 -11.98
C LEU A 30 -11.63 -3.70 -13.18
N GLY A 31 -11.22 -4.07 -14.38
CA GLY A 31 -11.28 -3.19 -15.55
C GLY A 31 -10.08 -2.26 -15.62
N GLU A 32 -10.19 -1.25 -16.48
CA GLU A 32 -9.15 -0.22 -16.67
C GLU A 32 -9.09 0.72 -15.46
N ALA A 33 -7.89 1.19 -15.14
CA ALA A 33 -7.68 2.25 -14.16
C ALA A 33 -8.18 3.61 -14.72
N GLY A 34 -8.50 4.54 -13.82
CA GLY A 34 -8.87 5.91 -14.21
C GLY A 34 -7.67 6.69 -14.73
N GLU A 35 -6.55 6.54 -14.04
CA GLU A 35 -5.26 7.16 -14.38
C GLU A 35 -4.13 6.14 -14.24
N THR A 36 -3.09 6.30 -15.05
CA THR A 36 -1.89 5.47 -15.02
C THR A 36 -0.66 6.35 -15.17
N ASP A 37 0.28 6.22 -14.24
CA ASP A 37 1.56 6.92 -14.26
C ASP A 37 2.72 5.93 -14.36
N THR A 38 3.80 6.33 -15.02
CA THR A 38 5.04 5.54 -15.08
C THR A 38 6.21 6.42 -14.70
N PHE A 39 6.98 5.99 -13.71
CA PHE A 39 8.09 6.74 -13.16
C PHE A 39 9.20 5.77 -12.70
N ASN A 40 10.38 6.31 -12.44
CA ASN A 40 11.48 5.56 -11.85
C ASN A 40 11.50 5.88 -10.35
N ALA A 41 11.16 4.88 -9.52
CA ALA A 41 11.04 5.05 -8.08
C ALA A 41 12.39 5.18 -7.36
N SER A 42 13.48 4.60 -7.91
CA SER A 42 14.82 4.69 -7.30
C SER A 42 15.49 6.05 -7.55
N GLY A 43 15.06 6.76 -8.59
CA GLY A 43 15.68 8.02 -9.03
C GLY A 43 17.03 7.83 -9.72
N GLU A 44 17.48 6.60 -9.94
CA GLU A 44 18.72 6.28 -10.66
C GLU A 44 18.51 6.36 -12.17
N GLU A 45 19.48 6.88 -12.94
CA GLU A 45 19.32 7.10 -14.39
C GLU A 45 18.95 5.82 -15.16
N ASP A 46 19.49 4.67 -14.74
CA ASP A 46 19.25 3.34 -15.30
C ASP A 46 18.38 2.46 -14.39
N GLY A 47 17.64 3.06 -13.45
CA GLY A 47 16.77 2.34 -12.53
C GLY A 47 15.52 1.74 -13.22
N TYR A 48 14.97 0.70 -12.59
CA TYR A 48 13.74 0.08 -13.04
C TYR A 48 12.53 1.02 -12.92
N LEU A 49 11.57 0.83 -13.81
CA LEU A 49 10.33 1.59 -13.81
C LEU A 49 9.26 0.99 -12.90
N THR A 50 8.43 1.87 -12.35
CA THR A 50 7.19 1.57 -11.64
C THR A 50 6.03 2.15 -12.44
N GLU A 51 4.98 1.36 -12.65
CA GLU A 51 3.72 1.81 -13.22
C GLU A 51 2.63 1.80 -12.15
N ALA A 52 2.10 2.96 -11.79
CA ALA A 52 1.02 3.13 -10.82
C ALA A 52 -0.33 3.26 -11.53
N TRP A 53 -1.33 2.51 -11.08
CA TRP A 53 -2.71 2.53 -11.58
C TRP A 53 -3.61 3.08 -10.49
N HIS A 54 -4.35 4.15 -10.78
CA HIS A 54 -5.22 4.83 -9.85
C HIS A 54 -6.69 4.49 -10.11
N TYR A 55 -7.38 4.03 -9.06
CA TYR A 55 -8.81 3.75 -9.05
C TYR A 55 -9.53 4.76 -8.14
N ASP A 56 -9.59 6.01 -8.59
CA ASP A 56 -10.05 7.16 -7.78
C ASP A 56 -11.45 6.97 -7.17
N ASP A 57 -12.38 6.39 -7.93
CA ASP A 57 -13.74 6.09 -7.46
C ASP A 57 -13.77 5.14 -6.25
N GLN A 58 -12.70 4.38 -6.02
CA GLN A 58 -12.53 3.48 -4.88
C GLN A 58 -11.39 3.90 -3.94
N GLU A 59 -10.74 5.03 -4.21
CA GLU A 59 -9.67 5.63 -3.40
C GLU A 59 -8.53 4.65 -3.09
N PHE A 60 -8.07 3.88 -4.09
CA PHE A 60 -6.88 3.04 -3.99
C PHE A 60 -6.04 3.08 -5.27
N SER A 61 -4.76 2.72 -5.15
CA SER A 61 -3.85 2.56 -6.27
C SER A 61 -3.06 1.26 -6.18
N LEU A 62 -2.57 0.80 -7.33
CA LEU A 62 -1.78 -0.42 -7.51
C LEU A 62 -0.49 -0.07 -8.24
N SER A 63 0.66 -0.47 -7.72
CA SER A 63 1.95 -0.28 -8.40
C SER A 63 2.52 -1.60 -8.90
N PHE A 64 3.04 -1.56 -10.12
CA PHE A 64 3.70 -2.69 -10.78
C PHE A 64 5.14 -2.34 -11.08
N ASP A 65 6.07 -3.16 -10.63
CA ASP A 65 7.50 -2.90 -10.78
C ASP A 65 8.13 -3.71 -11.92
N GLU A 66 8.91 -3.05 -12.76
CA GLU A 66 9.61 -3.64 -13.91
C GLU A 66 10.61 -4.72 -13.47
N GLU A 67 11.33 -4.46 -12.37
CA GLU A 67 12.28 -5.40 -11.75
C GLU A 67 11.62 -6.77 -11.48
N ASP A 68 10.36 -6.75 -11.05
CA ASP A 68 9.59 -7.92 -10.70
C ASP A 68 8.76 -8.50 -11.86
N ASN A 69 9.13 -8.18 -13.10
CA ASN A 69 8.40 -8.55 -14.32
C ASN A 69 6.99 -7.97 -14.37
N TRP A 70 6.82 -6.70 -13.96
CA TRP A 70 5.55 -5.97 -13.98
C TRP A 70 4.46 -6.66 -13.15
N LYS A 71 4.85 -7.24 -12.03
CA LYS A 71 3.93 -7.81 -11.04
C LYS A 71 3.45 -6.74 -10.08
N LEU A 72 2.25 -6.92 -9.55
CA LEU A 72 1.74 -6.09 -8.46
C LEU A 72 2.60 -6.27 -7.21
N THR A 73 3.23 -5.18 -6.76
CA THR A 73 4.16 -5.15 -5.62
C THR A 73 3.67 -4.25 -4.49
N THR A 74 2.96 -3.17 -4.79
CA THR A 74 2.51 -2.18 -3.79
C THR A 74 1.04 -1.81 -3.99
N ILE A 75 0.33 -1.60 -2.89
CA ILE A 75 -1.05 -1.10 -2.86
C ILE A 75 -1.11 0.07 -1.87
N SER A 76 -1.76 1.16 -2.26
CA SER A 76 -2.16 2.25 -1.36
C SER A 76 -3.68 2.33 -1.32
N ILE A 77 -4.27 2.57 -0.14
CA ILE A 77 -5.71 2.82 0.02
C ILE A 77 -5.96 3.95 1.03
N SER A 78 -6.83 4.86 0.63
CA SER A 78 -7.25 6.02 1.43
C SER A 78 -8.75 5.99 1.71
N SER A 79 -9.46 4.93 1.28
CA SER A 79 -10.90 4.85 1.46
C SER A 79 -11.31 4.63 2.92
N PRO A 80 -12.24 5.45 3.47
CA PRO A 80 -12.85 5.21 4.77
C PRO A 80 -13.59 3.88 4.88
N GLU A 81 -13.96 3.28 3.75
CA GLU A 81 -14.64 1.99 3.70
C GLU A 81 -13.69 0.80 3.79
N ALA A 82 -12.38 1.02 3.70
CA ALA A 82 -11.37 -0.01 3.85
C ALA A 82 -11.34 -0.56 5.28
N THR A 83 -11.12 -1.86 5.41
CA THR A 83 -11.05 -2.55 6.70
C THR A 83 -9.77 -3.34 6.83
N PHE A 84 -9.16 -3.27 8.00
CA PHE A 84 -8.10 -4.17 8.41
C PHE A 84 -8.59 -5.03 9.58
N ASN A 85 -8.60 -6.36 9.43
CA ASN A 85 -9.20 -7.29 10.39
C ASN A 85 -10.63 -6.90 10.80
N GLY A 86 -11.42 -6.42 9.83
CA GLY A 86 -12.80 -5.96 10.04
C GLY A 86 -12.96 -4.57 10.66
N ASN A 87 -11.87 -3.84 10.93
CA ASN A 87 -11.90 -2.50 11.51
C ASN A 87 -11.58 -1.44 10.46
N GLN A 88 -12.39 -0.39 10.37
CA GLN A 88 -12.08 0.78 9.54
C GLN A 88 -11.07 1.66 10.27
N LEU A 89 -9.90 1.89 9.68
CA LEU A 89 -8.80 2.62 10.34
C LEU A 89 -8.60 4.04 9.80
N ILE A 90 -8.90 4.28 8.52
CA ILE A 90 -8.81 5.60 7.91
C ILE A 90 -9.66 6.61 8.71
N GLY A 91 -9.07 7.78 8.97
CA GLY A 91 -9.66 8.87 9.75
C GLY A 91 -9.54 8.72 11.28
N LYS A 92 -8.95 7.62 11.78
CA LYS A 92 -8.66 7.46 13.22
C LYS A 92 -7.39 8.19 13.62
N GLU A 93 -7.34 8.57 14.89
CA GLU A 93 -6.17 9.18 15.53
C GLU A 93 -5.00 8.18 15.59
N MET A 94 -3.77 8.70 15.48
CA MET A 94 -2.55 7.89 15.44
C MET A 94 -2.45 6.85 16.57
N ASP A 95 -2.65 7.26 17.83
CA ASP A 95 -2.56 6.35 18.97
C ASP A 95 -3.54 5.18 18.90
N ASP A 96 -4.73 5.38 18.32
CA ASP A 96 -5.72 4.32 18.15
C ASP A 96 -5.30 3.37 17.03
N VAL A 97 -4.75 3.90 15.93
CA VAL A 97 -4.27 3.11 14.79
C VAL A 97 -3.07 2.26 15.18
N LEU A 98 -2.09 2.83 15.87
CA LEU A 98 -0.87 2.11 16.27
C LEU A 98 -1.18 0.92 17.19
N ARG A 99 -2.28 0.96 17.96
CA ARG A 99 -2.73 -0.19 18.76
C ARG A 99 -3.15 -1.40 17.91
N PHE A 100 -3.60 -1.20 16.67
CA PHE A 100 -3.92 -2.30 15.75
C PHE A 100 -2.67 -2.96 15.16
N PHE A 101 -1.54 -2.23 15.13
CA PHE A 101 -0.28 -2.68 14.55
C PHE A 101 0.82 -2.96 15.59
N ASN A 102 0.50 -2.89 16.89
CA ASN A 102 1.44 -3.11 17.99
C ASN A 102 1.72 -4.60 18.29
N ASN A 103 1.88 -5.42 17.26
CA ASN A 103 2.18 -6.86 17.36
C ASN A 103 3.61 -7.16 16.85
N GLU A 104 4.26 -8.19 17.41
CA GLU A 104 5.57 -8.69 16.99
C GLU A 104 5.63 -9.06 15.50
N GLU A 105 4.47 -9.38 14.90
CA GLU A 105 4.32 -9.68 13.47
C GLU A 105 4.71 -8.50 12.57
N PHE A 106 4.44 -7.25 12.98
CA PHE A 106 4.73 -6.07 12.17
C PHE A 106 6.16 -5.54 12.35
N GLY A 107 6.85 -5.96 13.41
CA GLY A 107 8.15 -5.43 13.79
C GLY A 107 8.07 -4.08 14.50
N GLU A 108 9.23 -3.49 14.75
CA GLU A 108 9.32 -2.12 15.27
C GLU A 108 8.93 -1.12 14.18
N ASN A 109 8.34 0.00 14.60
CA ASN A 109 8.04 1.10 13.68
C ASN A 109 9.06 2.23 13.81
N GLU A 110 9.14 2.99 12.73
CA GLU A 110 9.85 4.26 12.66
C GLU A 110 8.83 5.37 12.39
N LEU A 111 8.98 6.51 13.07
CA LEU A 111 8.14 7.68 12.90
C LEU A 111 8.96 8.79 12.28
N ASP A 112 8.56 9.22 11.10
CA ASP A 112 9.09 10.42 10.45
C ASP A 112 8.05 11.55 10.54
N ASP A 113 8.44 12.64 11.20
CA ASP A 113 7.65 13.87 11.23
C ASP A 113 8.02 14.73 10.02
N LEU A 114 7.10 14.79 9.06
CA LEU A 114 7.24 15.49 7.78
C LEU A 114 6.48 16.83 7.79
N SER A 115 6.11 17.31 8.98
CA SER A 115 5.38 18.56 9.15
C SER A 115 6.23 19.78 8.80
N ASP A 116 5.60 20.78 8.19
CA ASP A 116 6.20 22.09 7.86
C ASP A 116 5.16 23.21 8.07
N GLU A 117 5.48 24.47 7.74
CA GLU A 117 4.57 25.60 7.88
C GLU A 117 3.23 25.36 7.16
N GLY A 118 2.18 25.07 7.93
CA GLY A 118 0.83 24.83 7.41
C GLY A 118 0.56 23.39 6.95
N ILE A 119 1.49 22.46 7.19
CA ILE A 119 1.39 21.04 6.84
C ILE A 119 1.63 20.22 8.12
N ASP A 120 0.64 19.45 8.58
CA ASP A 120 0.82 18.43 9.62
C ASP A 120 0.76 17.05 8.94
N GLN A 121 1.94 16.49 8.67
CA GLN A 121 2.08 15.19 8.03
C GLN A 121 3.09 14.33 8.80
N LYS A 122 2.71 13.08 9.06
CA LYS A 122 3.59 12.10 9.71
C LYS A 122 3.50 10.77 8.97
N LEU A 123 4.63 10.08 8.88
CA LEU A 123 4.71 8.74 8.33
C LEU A 123 5.14 7.79 9.44
N VAL A 124 4.38 6.71 9.63
CA VAL A 124 4.81 5.58 10.46
C VAL A 124 5.09 4.38 9.56
N SER A 125 6.33 3.91 9.59
CA SER A 125 6.83 2.84 8.73
C SER A 125 7.12 1.58 9.53
N TYR A 126 6.66 0.43 9.05
CA TYR A 126 6.94 -0.90 9.57
C TYR A 126 7.69 -1.70 8.50
N LEU A 127 9.03 -1.61 8.50
CA LEU A 127 9.87 -2.19 7.44
C LEU A 127 9.64 -3.70 7.26
N ARG A 128 9.53 -4.44 8.37
CA ARG A 128 9.29 -5.90 8.34
C ARG A 128 7.98 -6.29 7.66
N ALA A 129 6.97 -5.45 7.79
CA ALA A 129 5.65 -5.67 7.21
C ALA A 129 5.46 -4.99 5.85
N SER A 130 6.50 -4.30 5.35
CA SER A 130 6.44 -3.46 4.17
C SER A 130 5.23 -2.52 4.21
N LEU A 131 4.98 -1.89 5.35
CA LEU A 131 3.76 -1.13 5.65
C LEU A 131 4.11 0.31 6.03
N ASN A 132 3.42 1.25 5.39
CA ASN A 132 3.50 2.68 5.63
C ASN A 132 2.11 3.20 6.01
N LEU A 133 2.04 3.98 7.09
CA LEU A 133 0.83 4.62 7.58
C LEU A 133 1.02 6.13 7.52
N TRP A 134 0.29 6.79 6.62
CA TRP A 134 0.33 8.24 6.47
C TRP A 134 -0.72 8.88 7.35
N PHE A 135 -0.30 9.88 8.12
CA PHE A 135 -1.17 10.68 8.97
C PHE A 135 -1.14 12.12 8.53
N GLU A 136 -2.33 12.71 8.40
CA GLU A 136 -2.55 14.12 8.10
C GLU A 136 -3.45 14.72 9.17
N ASP A 137 -3.07 15.87 9.73
CA ASP A 137 -3.79 16.51 10.83
C ASP A 137 -4.08 15.55 12.00
N GLY A 138 -3.11 14.67 12.31
CA GLY A 138 -3.19 13.65 13.37
C GLY A 138 -4.01 12.39 13.04
N LYS A 139 -4.62 12.32 11.86
CA LYS A 139 -5.51 11.23 11.44
C LYS A 139 -4.94 10.41 10.30
N LEU A 140 -5.17 9.11 10.32
CA LEU A 140 -4.73 8.23 9.24
C LEU A 140 -5.42 8.60 7.92
N SER A 141 -4.64 9.02 6.93
CA SER A 141 -5.12 9.43 5.61
C SER A 141 -4.94 8.31 4.58
N GLU A 142 -3.85 7.54 4.68
CA GLU A 142 -3.54 6.46 3.74
C GLU A 142 -2.84 5.29 4.45
N ILE A 143 -3.16 4.08 3.99
CA ILE A 143 -2.42 2.86 4.30
C ILE A 143 -1.78 2.36 3.01
N GLN A 144 -0.46 2.26 2.99
CA GLN A 144 0.30 1.71 1.88
C GLN A 144 1.04 0.46 2.33
N TRP A 145 0.97 -0.62 1.56
CA TRP A 145 1.72 -1.82 1.87
C TRP A 145 2.22 -2.54 0.62
N GLY A 146 3.35 -3.22 0.79
CA GLY A 146 4.01 -3.99 -0.25
C GLY A 146 3.90 -5.50 -0.06
N VAL A 147 4.40 -6.22 -1.06
CA VAL A 147 4.82 -7.62 -0.94
C VAL A 147 5.88 -7.74 0.16
N LEU A 148 5.86 -8.85 0.91
CA LEU A 148 6.90 -9.14 1.89
C LEU A 148 8.14 -9.69 1.20
N TRP A 149 9.28 -9.58 1.87
CA TRP A 149 10.58 -9.96 1.33
C TRP A 149 11.20 -11.07 2.18
N SER A 150 11.75 -12.11 1.54
CA SER A 150 12.46 -13.18 2.26
C SER A 150 13.90 -12.79 2.59
N ASP A 151 14.47 -11.91 1.79
CA ASP A 151 15.77 -11.26 1.93
C ASP A 151 15.73 -9.91 1.20
N GLU A 152 16.86 -9.21 1.07
CA GLU A 152 16.92 -7.86 0.50
C GLU A 152 16.40 -7.76 -0.95
N ASP A 153 16.46 -8.86 -1.72
CA ASP A 153 16.20 -8.83 -3.18
C ASP A 153 15.09 -9.81 -3.62
N THR A 154 14.54 -10.61 -2.70
CA THR A 154 13.61 -11.69 -3.06
C THR A 154 12.21 -11.46 -2.49
N PRO A 155 11.22 -11.10 -3.34
CA PRO A 155 9.83 -10.96 -2.90
C PRO A 155 9.20 -12.33 -2.62
N SER A 156 8.57 -12.43 -1.46
CA SER A 156 7.75 -13.57 -1.03
C SER A 156 6.32 -13.40 -1.53
N TRP A 157 6.07 -13.85 -2.76
CA TRP A 157 4.72 -13.87 -3.34
C TRP A 157 3.77 -14.77 -2.53
N PRO A 158 2.55 -14.31 -2.23
CA PRO A 158 1.53 -15.15 -1.62
C PRO A 158 1.06 -16.25 -2.60
N ASP A 159 0.79 -17.45 -2.07
CA ASP A 159 0.29 -18.63 -2.80
C ASP A 159 -1.16 -18.48 -3.32
#